data_AF-A0A6A4ZRM7-F1
#
_entry.id   AF-A0A6A4ZRM7-F1
#
_cell.length_a   1.000
_cell.length_b   1.000
_cell.length_c   1.000
_cell.angle_alpha   90.00
_cell.angle_beta   90.00
_cell.angle_gamma   90.00
#
_symmetry.space_group_name_H-M   'P 1'
#
loop_
_entity.id
_entity.type
_entity.pdbx_description
1 polymer ?
#
loop_
_entity_poly.entity_id
_entity_poly.type
_entity_poly.pdbx_seq_one_letter_code
_entity_poly.pdbx_strand_id
1 'polypeptide(L)'
;MSGRVHVTRYCKLPTSSRYGKFSAFTSLGFACSFGQSVWQPFKQLQRLLECAFPRNAFELLFETPKPSDGYYVRGYLKIWPIVRACVYYQIWLQRADRTFRVDLPFKFPLEISLQAAGLIKLHLRQLLQALPLKKGYIKVFNLLKQLSRDSWLKQFVLPDA
;
A
#
# COMPACT_ATOMS: atom_id res chain seq x y z
N MET A 1 14.74 37.49 -5.34
CA MET A 1 14.07 36.33 -5.98
C MET A 1 13.50 35.44 -4.88
N SER A 2 12.21 35.58 -4.59
CA SER A 2 11.52 34.85 -3.52
C SER A 2 10.96 33.55 -4.09
N GLY A 3 11.61 32.42 -3.77
CA GLY A 3 11.18 31.09 -4.19
C GLY A 3 9.98 30.63 -3.37
N ARG A 4 8.75 30.85 -3.87
CA ARG A 4 7.57 30.11 -3.42
C ARG A 4 7.73 28.66 -3.85
N VAL A 5 8.26 27.83 -2.95
CA VAL A 5 8.10 26.38 -3.06
C VAL A 5 6.60 26.11 -2.95
N HIS A 6 5.99 25.66 -4.04
CA HIS A 6 4.61 25.19 -4.05
C HIS A 6 4.45 24.08 -3.00
N VAL A 7 3.92 24.44 -1.83
CA VAL A 7 3.48 23.49 -0.81
C VAL A 7 2.31 22.72 -1.40
N THR A 8 2.62 21.59 -2.05
CA THR A 8 1.62 20.63 -2.50
C THR A 8 0.82 20.22 -1.26
N ARG A 9 -0.52 20.30 -1.31
CA ARG A 9 -1.43 20.07 -0.18
C ARG A 9 -1.10 18.76 0.57
N TYR A 10 -0.37 18.86 1.68
CA TYR A 10 -0.07 17.72 2.55
C TYR A 10 -1.29 17.41 3.42
N CYS A 11 -1.65 16.13 3.55
CA CYS A 11 -2.59 15.65 4.55
C CYS A 11 -2.00 15.86 5.95
N LYS A 12 -2.26 17.00 6.61
CA LYS A 12 -2.05 17.11 8.07
C LYS A 12 -3.03 16.18 8.77
N LEU A 13 -2.57 15.46 9.80
CA LEU A 13 -3.48 14.83 10.75
C LEU A 13 -4.31 15.96 11.40
N PRO A 14 -5.63 15.80 11.55
CA PRO A 14 -6.44 16.82 12.21
C PRO A 14 -5.97 16.98 13.66
N THR A 15 -5.26 18.06 13.95
CA THR A 15 -4.92 18.49 15.30
C THR A 15 -6.07 19.33 15.83
N SER A 16 -7.08 18.70 16.43
CA SER A 16 -8.05 19.42 17.26
C SER A 16 -8.91 18.50 18.12
N SER A 17 -8.73 18.69 19.43
CA SER A 17 -9.57 18.48 20.63
C SER A 17 -11.12 18.40 20.52
N ARG A 18 -11.76 18.15 19.38
CA ARG A 18 -13.24 18.07 19.32
C ARG A 18 -13.71 16.82 18.58
N TYR A 19 -14.18 15.84 19.35
CA TYR A 19 -15.03 14.76 18.87
C TYR A 19 -16.21 15.36 18.10
N GLY A 20 -16.30 15.01 16.81
CA GLY A 20 -17.42 15.31 15.94
C GLY A 20 -17.47 14.24 14.86
N LYS A 21 -18.49 13.40 14.95
CA LYS A 21 -18.82 12.26 14.08
C LYS A 21 -18.53 12.55 12.59
N PHE A 22 -18.02 11.55 11.85
CA PHE A 22 -17.76 11.53 10.38
C PHE A 22 -16.43 12.08 9.81
N SER A 23 -15.44 12.54 10.59
CA SER A 23 -14.17 13.05 10.05
C SER A 23 -13.00 12.04 10.00
N ALA A 24 -13.15 10.87 10.63
CA ALA A 24 -12.08 9.87 10.68
C ALA A 24 -11.79 9.22 9.32
N PHE A 25 -12.81 8.99 8.49
CA PHE A 25 -12.65 8.31 7.19
C PHE A 25 -12.08 9.21 6.08
N THR A 26 -12.36 10.51 6.12
CA THR A 26 -11.73 11.51 5.23
C THR A 26 -10.27 11.75 5.59
N SER A 27 -9.90 11.59 6.87
CA SER A 27 -8.51 11.69 7.34
C SER A 27 -7.63 10.49 6.96
N LEU A 28 -8.24 9.39 6.49
CA LEU A 28 -7.58 8.13 6.16
C LEU A 28 -6.74 8.17 4.87
N GLY A 29 -6.57 9.34 4.28
CA GLY A 29 -5.39 9.64 3.48
C GLY A 29 -5.35 9.07 2.08
N PHE A 30 -6.38 8.34 1.67
CA PHE A 30 -6.54 7.91 0.30
C PHE A 30 -6.72 9.10 -0.64
N ALA A 31 -7.47 10.14 -0.26
CA ALA A 31 -7.81 11.23 -1.16
C ALA A 31 -6.70 12.27 -1.40
N CYS A 32 -5.63 12.31 -0.58
CA CYS A 32 -4.57 13.31 -0.80
C CYS A 32 -3.46 12.84 -1.73
N SER A 33 -2.89 13.81 -2.44
CA SER A 33 -1.83 13.62 -3.43
C SER A 33 -0.67 12.80 -2.89
N PHE A 34 -0.22 13.07 -1.66
CA PHE A 34 0.85 12.29 -1.04
C PHE A 34 0.52 10.80 -0.94
N GLY A 35 -0.66 10.45 -0.38
CA GLY A 35 -1.08 9.06 -0.27
C GLY A 35 -1.24 8.41 -1.63
N GLN A 36 -1.88 9.11 -2.58
CA GLN A 36 -1.99 8.65 -3.96
C GLN A 36 -0.62 8.37 -4.60
N SER A 37 0.36 9.26 -4.40
CA SER A 37 1.73 9.10 -4.90
C SER A 37 2.44 7.89 -4.28
N VAL A 38 2.27 7.64 -2.98
CA VAL A 38 2.81 6.43 -2.33
C VAL A 38 2.21 5.15 -2.94
N TRP A 39 0.92 5.20 -3.28
CA TRP A 39 0.22 4.07 -3.90
C TRP A 39 0.55 3.84 -5.38
N GLN A 40 1.08 4.84 -6.11
CA GLN A 40 1.28 4.75 -7.56
C GLN A 40 2.06 3.50 -8.00
N PRO A 41 3.21 3.14 -7.40
CA PRO A 41 3.96 1.96 -7.84
C PRO A 41 3.17 0.66 -7.66
N PHE A 42 2.34 0.60 -6.61
CA PHE A 42 1.53 -0.58 -6.30
C PHE A 42 0.33 -0.75 -7.24
N LYS A 43 -0.07 0.29 -7.99
CA LYS A 43 -1.16 0.18 -8.99
C LYS A 43 -0.83 -0.80 -10.11
N GLN A 44 0.43 -1.20 -10.29
CA GLN A 44 0.79 -2.27 -11.22
C GLN A 44 0.21 -3.63 -10.81
N LEU A 45 -0.01 -3.88 -9.51
CA LEU A 45 -0.75 -5.06 -9.04
C LEU A 45 -2.15 -5.10 -9.65
N GLN A 46 -2.87 -3.98 -9.57
CA GLN A 46 -4.21 -3.85 -10.14
C GLN A 46 -4.20 -3.99 -11.65
N ARG A 47 -3.23 -3.35 -12.33
CA ARG A 47 -3.10 -3.41 -13.78
C ARG A 47 -2.87 -4.84 -14.29
N LEU A 48 -1.96 -5.59 -13.67
CA LEU A 48 -1.64 -6.97 -14.09
C LEU A 48 -2.75 -7.98 -13.79
N LEU A 49 -3.60 -7.69 -12.82
CA LEU A 49 -4.72 -8.53 -12.39
C LEU A 49 -6.07 -8.04 -12.91
N GLU A 50 -6.05 -6.94 -13.68
CA GLU A 50 -7.22 -6.27 -14.25
C GLU A 50 -8.30 -5.96 -13.20
N CYS A 51 -7.91 -5.63 -11.97
CA CYS A 51 -8.84 -5.27 -10.91
C CYS A 51 -8.88 -3.77 -10.64
N ALA A 52 -10.04 -3.27 -10.21
CA ALA A 52 -10.20 -1.86 -9.87
C ALA A 52 -9.32 -1.47 -8.68
N PHE A 53 -8.66 -0.32 -8.76
CA PHE A 53 -8.07 0.29 -7.58
C PHE A 53 -9.19 0.86 -6.70
N PRO A 54 -9.13 0.69 -5.37
CA PRO A 54 -10.14 1.27 -4.47
C PRO A 54 -10.35 2.76 -4.76
N ARG A 55 -11.59 3.24 -4.69
CA ARG A 55 -11.94 4.64 -5.03
C ARG A 55 -11.94 5.55 -3.81
N ASN A 56 -12.02 4.97 -2.62
CA ASN A 56 -12.11 5.69 -1.36
C ASN A 56 -11.49 4.89 -0.21
N ALA A 57 -11.39 5.51 0.96
CA ALA A 57 -10.81 4.89 2.15
C ALA A 57 -11.60 3.66 2.64
N PHE A 58 -12.92 3.64 2.46
CA PHE A 58 -13.75 2.50 2.86
C PHE A 58 -13.44 1.28 2.01
N GLU A 59 -13.46 1.42 0.68
CA GLU A 59 -13.08 0.34 -0.25
C GLU A 59 -11.66 -0.12 0.00
N LEU A 60 -10.73 0.81 0.29
CA LEU A 60 -9.35 0.43 0.60
C LEU A 60 -9.30 -0.43 1.87
N LEU A 61 -9.95 -0.01 2.96
CA LEU A 61 -9.84 -0.67 4.27
C LEU A 61 -10.67 -1.94 4.42
N PHE A 62 -11.83 -2.03 3.77
CA PHE A 62 -12.80 -3.09 4.05
C PHE A 62 -13.08 -3.96 2.84
N GLU A 63 -12.79 -3.50 1.63
CA GLU A 63 -13.00 -4.29 0.43
C GLU A 63 -11.69 -4.91 -0.10
N THR A 64 -11.85 -5.99 -0.85
CA THR A 64 -10.76 -6.60 -1.61
C THR A 64 -11.13 -6.51 -3.09
N PRO A 65 -10.39 -5.73 -3.89
CA PRO A 65 -10.54 -5.74 -5.33
C PRO A 65 -10.46 -7.16 -5.87
N LYS A 66 -11.37 -7.54 -6.76
CA LYS A 66 -11.36 -8.88 -7.32
C LYS A 66 -10.63 -8.85 -8.67
N PRO A 67 -9.57 -9.66 -8.86
CA PRO A 67 -9.02 -9.94 -10.18
C PRO A 67 -10.13 -10.36 -11.14
N SER A 68 -10.05 -9.91 -12.39
CA SER A 68 -11.01 -10.31 -13.44
C SER A 68 -10.92 -11.80 -13.73
N ASP A 69 -9.71 -12.35 -13.71
CA ASP A 69 -9.48 -13.79 -13.82
C ASP A 69 -9.63 -14.49 -12.45
N GLY A 70 -10.67 -15.32 -12.35
CA GLY A 70 -11.00 -16.15 -11.19
C GLY A 70 -9.84 -17.04 -10.71
N TYR A 71 -8.89 -17.36 -11.59
CA TYR A 71 -7.70 -18.13 -11.29
C TYR A 71 -6.83 -17.48 -10.19
N TYR A 72 -6.74 -16.14 -10.17
CA TYR A 72 -5.89 -15.38 -9.26
C TYR A 72 -6.57 -14.96 -7.96
N VAL A 73 -7.91 -15.01 -7.89
CA VAL A 73 -8.71 -14.52 -6.74
C VAL A 73 -8.23 -15.11 -5.42
N ARG A 74 -8.04 -16.43 -5.35
CA ARG A 74 -7.63 -17.10 -4.10
C ARG A 74 -6.23 -16.69 -3.63
N GLY A 75 -5.30 -16.49 -4.56
CA GLY A 75 -3.98 -15.96 -4.22
C GLY A 75 -4.07 -14.51 -3.76
N TYR A 76 -4.90 -13.71 -4.44
CA TYR A 76 -5.00 -12.28 -4.21
C TYR A 76 -5.59 -11.97 -2.83
N LEU A 77 -6.59 -12.75 -2.41
CA LEU A 77 -7.17 -12.68 -1.06
C LEU A 77 -6.13 -12.90 0.06
N LYS A 78 -5.00 -13.56 -0.22
CA LYS A 78 -3.92 -13.75 0.75
C LYS A 78 -2.91 -12.61 0.74
N ILE A 79 -2.59 -12.05 -0.43
CA ILE A 79 -1.55 -11.01 -0.55
C ILE A 79 -2.09 -9.60 -0.37
N TRP A 80 -3.34 -9.33 -0.77
CA TRP A 80 -3.90 -7.97 -0.74
C TRP A 80 -3.93 -7.36 0.68
N PRO A 81 -4.34 -8.09 1.73
CA PRO A 81 -4.27 -7.56 3.09
C PRO A 81 -2.86 -7.16 3.52
N ILE A 82 -1.84 -7.90 3.07
CA ILE A 82 -0.41 -7.60 3.35
C ILE A 82 -0.01 -6.30 2.66
N VAL A 83 -0.22 -6.21 1.34
CA VAL A 83 0.09 -5.01 0.55
C VAL A 83 -0.55 -3.78 1.19
N ARG A 84 -1.84 -3.88 1.48
CA ARG A 84 -2.60 -2.80 2.10
C ARG A 84 -2.07 -2.39 3.46
N ALA A 85 -1.85 -3.34 4.36
CA ALA A 85 -1.40 -3.05 5.71
C ALA A 85 -0.04 -2.34 5.69
N CYS A 86 0.91 -2.83 4.89
CA CYS A 86 2.25 -2.25 4.81
C CYS A 86 2.26 -0.83 4.22
N VAL A 87 1.51 -0.60 3.13
CA VAL A 87 1.44 0.75 2.53
C VAL A 87 0.75 1.72 3.47
N TYR A 88 -0.36 1.30 4.09
CA TYR A 88 -1.08 2.15 5.04
C TYR A 88 -0.23 2.47 6.27
N TYR A 89 0.46 1.48 6.82
CA TYR A 89 1.37 1.67 7.95
C TYR A 89 2.44 2.71 7.65
N GLN A 90 3.08 2.66 6.48
CA GLN A 90 4.12 3.61 6.10
C GLN A 90 3.57 5.04 5.89
N ILE A 91 2.39 5.17 5.29
CA ILE A 91 1.71 6.47 5.18
C ILE A 91 1.36 7.03 6.56
N TRP A 92 0.83 6.19 7.45
CA TRP A 92 0.48 6.58 8.81
C TRP A 92 1.72 6.99 9.60
N LEU A 93 2.79 6.19 9.54
CA LEU A 93 4.06 6.46 10.23
C LEU A 93 4.65 7.79 9.78
N GLN A 94 4.70 8.05 8.47
CA GLN A 94 5.20 9.32 7.95
C GLN A 94 4.38 10.51 8.46
N ARG A 95 3.06 10.37 8.63
CA ARG A 95 2.22 11.44 9.20
C ARG A 95 2.45 11.64 10.68
N ALA A 96 2.61 10.54 11.43
CA ALA A 96 2.94 10.57 12.83
C ALA A 96 4.29 11.29 13.03
N ASP A 97 5.32 10.92 12.26
CA ASP A 97 6.62 11.59 12.28
C ASP A 97 6.48 13.09 11.99
N ARG A 98 5.72 13.49 10.96
CA ARG A 98 5.47 14.92 10.67
C ARG A 98 4.69 15.68 11.74
N THR A 99 4.00 14.98 12.64
CA THR A 99 3.19 15.60 13.71
C THR A 99 3.95 15.64 15.03
N PHE A 100 4.68 14.57 15.34
CA PHE A 100 5.29 14.35 16.66
C PHE A 100 6.82 14.41 16.65
N ARG A 101 7.46 14.32 15.48
CA ARG A 101 8.92 14.29 15.27
C ARG A 101 9.32 15.21 14.11
N VAL A 102 9.02 16.49 14.28
CA VAL A 102 9.16 17.52 13.23
C VAL A 102 10.61 17.76 12.79
N ASP A 103 11.57 17.34 13.62
CA ASP A 103 13.01 17.34 13.41
C ASP A 103 13.47 16.32 12.38
N LEU A 104 12.69 15.25 12.14
CA LEU A 104 13.04 14.24 11.15
C LEU A 104 12.98 14.79 9.72
N PRO A 105 13.90 14.35 8.84
CA PRO A 105 13.89 14.75 7.45
C PRO A 105 12.59 14.33 6.76
N PHE A 106 12.15 15.18 5.84
CA PHE A 106 11.01 14.85 4.99
C PHE A 106 11.38 13.68 4.06
N LYS A 107 10.49 12.68 3.99
CA LYS A 107 10.62 11.55 3.06
C LYS A 107 9.69 11.73 1.86
N PHE A 108 10.22 11.50 0.68
CA PHE A 108 9.45 11.55 -0.56
C PHE A 108 8.49 10.36 -0.67
N PRO A 109 7.35 10.50 -1.38
CA PRO A 109 6.40 9.40 -1.56
C PRO A 109 7.04 8.10 -2.05
N LEU A 110 8.00 8.20 -2.98
CA LEU A 110 8.71 7.03 -3.51
C LEU A 110 9.53 6.30 -2.43
N GLU A 111 10.17 7.03 -1.51
CA GLU A 111 10.92 6.42 -0.40
C GLU A 111 9.99 5.66 0.54
N ILE A 112 8.82 6.23 0.83
CA ILE A 112 7.76 5.57 1.60
C ILE A 112 7.24 4.33 0.85
N SER A 113 7.06 4.40 -0.48
CA SER A 113 6.70 3.24 -1.30
C SER A 113 7.75 2.13 -1.22
N LEU A 114 9.05 2.47 -1.26
CA LEU A 114 10.14 1.50 -1.14
C LEU A 114 10.18 0.86 0.26
N GLN A 115 9.95 1.65 1.32
CA GLN A 115 9.84 1.13 2.69
C GLN A 115 8.64 0.17 2.83
N ALA A 116 7.49 0.52 2.23
CA ALA A 116 6.33 -0.37 2.20
C ALA A 116 6.62 -1.65 1.40
N ALA A 117 7.26 -1.54 0.24
CA ALA A 117 7.64 -2.67 -0.60
C ALA A 117 8.56 -3.65 0.14
N GLY A 118 9.53 -3.14 0.90
CA GLY A 118 10.41 -3.95 1.75
C GLY A 118 9.64 -4.75 2.82
N LEU A 119 8.67 -4.11 3.50
CA LEU A 119 7.81 -4.80 4.46
C LEU A 119 6.92 -5.86 3.79
N ILE A 120 6.37 -5.54 2.62
CA ILE A 120 5.57 -6.50 1.85
C ILE A 120 6.43 -7.71 1.47
N LYS A 121 7.64 -7.48 0.94
CA LYS A 121 8.57 -8.55 0.58
C LYS A 121 8.86 -9.47 1.76
N LEU A 122 9.12 -8.89 2.94
CA LEU A 122 9.34 -9.64 4.17
C LEU A 122 8.13 -10.51 4.54
N HIS A 123 6.93 -9.93 4.55
CA HIS A 123 5.71 -10.69 4.88
C HIS A 123 5.34 -11.73 3.83
N LEU A 124 5.60 -11.47 2.55
CA LEU A 124 5.42 -12.48 1.51
C LEU A 124 6.41 -13.64 1.68
N ARG A 125 7.67 -13.36 2.04
CA ARG A 125 8.64 -14.42 2.37
C ARG A 125 8.19 -15.26 3.55
N GLN A 126 7.74 -14.62 4.64
CA GLN A 126 7.19 -15.31 5.82
C GLN A 126 5.95 -16.12 5.46
N LEU A 127 5.05 -15.54 4.66
CA LEU A 127 3.88 -16.23 4.15
C LEU A 127 4.34 -17.51 3.48
N LEU A 128 5.21 -17.44 2.47
CA LEU A 128 5.77 -18.58 1.71
C LEU A 128 6.45 -19.63 2.61
N GLN A 129 7.23 -19.22 3.61
CA GLN A 129 7.90 -20.12 4.56
C GLN A 129 6.93 -20.88 5.47
N ALA A 130 5.79 -20.27 5.83
CA ALA A 130 4.74 -20.94 6.60
C ALA A 130 3.89 -21.90 5.75
N LEU A 131 4.02 -21.88 4.41
CA LEU A 131 3.16 -22.63 3.48
C LEU A 131 3.51 -24.10 3.18
N PRO A 132 4.64 -24.72 3.58
CA PRO A 132 4.92 -26.13 3.24
C PRO A 132 3.84 -27.14 3.66
N LEU A 133 2.81 -26.73 4.42
CA LEU A 133 1.88 -27.63 5.10
C LEU A 133 0.45 -27.74 4.51
N LYS A 134 -0.02 -26.97 3.51
CA LYS A 134 -1.43 -27.12 2.99
C LYS A 134 -1.66 -26.91 1.48
N LYS A 135 -2.61 -27.68 0.91
CA LYS A 135 -3.04 -27.71 -0.53
C LYS A 135 -3.57 -26.39 -1.14
N GLY A 136 -3.67 -25.30 -0.38
CA GLY A 136 -4.25 -24.02 -0.85
C GLY A 136 -3.29 -23.05 -1.55
N TYR A 137 -1.98 -23.33 -1.54
CA TYR A 137 -0.95 -22.31 -1.73
C TYR A 137 -0.33 -22.21 -3.13
N ILE A 138 -0.57 -23.19 -4.00
CA ILE A 138 -0.26 -23.08 -5.44
C ILE A 138 -0.85 -21.79 -6.04
N LYS A 139 -2.01 -21.36 -5.55
CA LYS A 139 -2.66 -20.11 -6.00
C LYS A 139 -1.86 -18.85 -5.63
N VAL A 140 -1.14 -18.85 -4.51
CA VAL A 140 -0.25 -17.74 -4.14
C VAL A 140 0.97 -17.72 -5.04
N PHE A 141 1.64 -18.86 -5.25
CA PHE A 141 2.80 -18.95 -6.16
C PHE A 141 2.45 -18.51 -7.58
N ASN A 142 1.33 -18.99 -8.13
CA ASN A 142 0.90 -18.62 -9.48
C ASN A 142 0.60 -17.13 -9.61
N LEU A 143 0.04 -16.53 -8.56
CA LEU A 143 -0.17 -15.10 -8.51
C LEU A 143 1.17 -14.34 -8.46
N LEU A 144 2.10 -14.72 -7.58
CA LEU A 144 3.41 -14.06 -7.51
C LEU A 144 4.17 -14.18 -8.84
N LYS A 145 4.06 -15.33 -9.53
CA LYS A 145 4.60 -15.52 -10.87
C LYS A 145 3.96 -14.55 -11.88
N GLN A 146 2.65 -14.35 -11.85
CA GLN A 146 1.99 -13.36 -12.70
C GLN A 146 2.49 -11.94 -12.41
N LEU A 147 2.65 -11.59 -11.13
CA LEU A 147 3.14 -10.28 -10.70
C LEU A 147 4.59 -10.02 -11.07
N SER A 148 5.42 -11.07 -11.18
CA SER A 148 6.83 -10.96 -11.57
C SER A 148 7.06 -10.50 -13.00
N ARG A 149 6.00 -10.37 -13.81
CA ARG A 149 6.04 -9.78 -15.15
C ARG A 149 6.34 -8.28 -15.12
N ASP A 150 6.00 -7.59 -14.03
CA ASP A 150 6.38 -6.20 -13.80
C ASP A 150 7.75 -6.13 -13.10
N SER A 151 8.67 -5.35 -13.68
CA SER A 151 10.05 -5.25 -13.21
C SER A 151 10.15 -4.61 -11.83
N TRP A 152 9.31 -3.61 -11.54
CA TRP A 152 9.30 -2.92 -10.26
C TRP A 152 8.79 -3.83 -9.15
N LEU A 153 7.66 -4.52 -9.37
CA LEU A 153 7.13 -5.51 -8.43
C LEU A 153 8.14 -6.62 -8.18
N LYS A 154 8.75 -7.17 -9.23
CA LYS A 154 9.78 -8.21 -9.13
C LYS A 154 10.96 -7.75 -8.29
N GLN A 155 11.46 -6.54 -8.52
CA GLN A 155 12.64 -6.02 -7.84
C GLN A 155 12.35 -5.67 -6.37
N PHE A 156 11.24 -4.99 -6.08
CA PHE A 156 11.04 -4.36 -4.78
C PHE A 156 10.01 -5.05 -3.88
N VAL A 157 9.02 -5.74 -4.44
CA VAL A 157 7.88 -6.28 -3.68
C VAL A 157 7.96 -7.79 -3.53
N LEU A 158 8.32 -8.50 -4.58
CA LEU A 158 8.29 -9.96 -4.58
C LEU A 158 9.53 -10.53 -3.88
N PRO A 159 9.39 -11.60 -3.09
CA PRO A 159 10.53 -12.32 -2.54
C PRO A 159 11.30 -12.99 -3.68
N ASP A 160 12.61 -13.10 -3.51
CA ASP A 160 13.45 -13.91 -4.41
C ASP A 160 12.98 -15.36 -4.37
N ALA A 161 12.94 -15.99 -5.54
CA ALA A 161 12.48 -17.36 -5.72
C ALA A 161 13.45 -18.38 -5.11
#